data_AF-A0AAU8ZKE3-F1
#
_entry.id   AF-A0AAU8ZKE3-F1
#
_cell.length_a   1.000
_cell.length_b   1.000
_cell.length_c   1.000
_cell.angle_alpha   90.00
_cell.angle_beta   90.00
_cell.angle_gamma   90.00
#
_symmetry.space_group_name_H-M   'P 1'
#
loop_
_entity.id
_entity.type
_entity.pdbx_description
1 polymer ?
#
loop_
_entity_poly.entity_id
_entity_poly.type
_entity_poly.pdbx_seq_one_letter_code
_entity_poly.pdbx_strand_id
1 'polypeptide(L)'
;MASRLDIEKSRLIYTQEIGWIDRNHALGGDARNLWAQLLTENTTPYYKDYFLVSYDQFMGKFFIKMGVTSCWLVKKGLREEDKKSIALSMMFYISTLFETHQGRFLFSGLSGSDSGFSGEDLISNLLGFYSVIEPRDYWSLIKPVPAETALRIRDHYGPVGKYKNRELRPWIFPDPQESPNAIPFKKNLPHYLNTIQPFNSYENDIVIKLNVTDGWGFRKWNPFADK
;
A
#
# COMPACT_ATOMS: atom_id res chain seq x y z
N MET A 1 11.20 0.39 -11.61
CA MET A 1 10.46 1.64 -11.81
C MET A 1 9.41 1.56 -12.91
N ALA A 2 8.32 2.32 -12.75
CA ALA A 2 7.34 2.56 -13.80
C ALA A 2 7.93 3.35 -14.98
N SER A 3 7.61 2.92 -16.18
CA SER A 3 8.16 3.38 -17.46
C SER A 3 7.14 4.19 -18.27
N ARG A 4 7.59 4.84 -19.35
CA ARG A 4 6.67 5.47 -20.31
C ARG A 4 5.65 4.49 -20.87
N LEU A 5 6.11 3.29 -21.19
CA LEU A 5 5.29 2.21 -21.72
C LEU A 5 4.16 1.81 -20.77
N ASP A 6 4.38 1.95 -19.46
CA ASP A 6 3.35 1.69 -18.46
C ASP A 6 2.24 2.75 -18.49
N ILE A 7 2.55 3.99 -18.87
CA ILE A 7 1.56 5.05 -19.08
C ILE A 7 0.79 4.82 -20.38
N GLU A 8 1.51 4.51 -21.46
CA GLU A 8 0.92 4.22 -22.77
C GLU A 8 -0.04 3.01 -22.69
N LYS A 9 0.31 2.00 -21.88
CA LYS A 9 -0.54 0.83 -21.60
C LYS A 9 -1.57 1.06 -20.49
N SER A 10 -1.70 2.27 -19.97
CA SER A 10 -2.60 2.63 -18.87
C SER A 10 -2.38 1.83 -17.57
N ARG A 11 -1.23 1.19 -17.39
CA ARG A 11 -0.83 0.51 -16.13
C ARG A 11 -0.51 1.53 -15.04
N LEU A 12 0.23 2.58 -15.41
CA LEU A 12 0.48 3.75 -14.58
C LEU A 12 -0.36 4.90 -15.11
N ILE A 13 -1.23 5.48 -14.30
CA ILE A 13 -2.06 6.62 -14.71
C ILE A 13 -1.81 7.80 -13.79
N TYR A 14 -2.08 8.99 -14.31
CA TYR A 14 -2.12 10.20 -13.50
C TYR A 14 -3.56 10.62 -13.25
N THR A 15 -3.83 11.18 -12.08
CA THR A 15 -5.16 11.57 -11.61
C THR A 15 -5.12 12.95 -10.97
N GLN A 16 -6.18 13.73 -11.13
CA GLN A 16 -6.20 15.11 -10.61
C GLN A 16 -6.27 15.15 -9.08
N GLU A 17 -6.95 14.18 -8.45
CA GLU A 17 -7.19 14.24 -7.00
C GLU A 17 -6.05 13.67 -6.17
N ILE A 18 -5.41 12.58 -6.65
CA ILE A 18 -4.45 11.79 -5.88
C ILE A 18 -3.16 11.45 -6.62
N GLY A 19 -2.88 12.10 -7.75
CA GLY A 19 -1.61 11.98 -8.46
C GLY A 19 -1.44 10.66 -9.21
N TRP A 20 -0.21 10.13 -9.22
CA TRP A 20 0.13 8.87 -9.89
C TRP A 20 -0.47 7.65 -9.20
N ILE A 21 -1.01 6.71 -9.98
CA ILE A 21 -1.59 5.45 -9.53
C ILE A 21 -1.11 4.30 -10.42
N ASP A 22 -0.50 3.28 -9.81
CA ASP A 22 -0.25 1.99 -10.46
C ASP A 22 -1.49 1.10 -10.27
N ARG A 23 -2.15 0.76 -11.39
CA ARG A 23 -3.37 -0.04 -11.38
C ARG A 23 -3.18 -1.43 -10.80
N ASN A 24 -1.99 -2.01 -10.88
CA ASN A 24 -1.72 -3.34 -10.32
C ASN A 24 -1.73 -3.31 -8.80
N HIS A 25 -1.21 -2.22 -8.21
CA HIS A 25 -1.28 -1.99 -6.77
C HIS A 25 -2.71 -1.65 -6.31
N ALA A 26 -3.49 -0.97 -7.16
CA ALA A 26 -4.87 -0.60 -6.86
C ALA A 26 -5.91 -1.74 -6.97
N LEU A 27 -5.52 -2.99 -7.21
CA LEU A 27 -6.45 -4.13 -7.32
C LEU A 27 -7.06 -4.59 -5.98
N GLY A 28 -6.42 -4.24 -4.86
CA GLY A 28 -6.88 -4.57 -3.50
C GLY A 28 -6.89 -6.07 -3.17
N GLY A 29 -6.10 -6.89 -3.87
CA GLY A 29 -6.04 -8.34 -3.62
C GLY A 29 -5.59 -8.68 -2.19
N ASP A 30 -4.56 -8.00 -1.72
CA ASP A 30 -4.03 -8.06 -0.36
C ASP A 30 -5.04 -7.55 0.68
N ALA A 31 -5.67 -6.40 0.43
CA ALA A 31 -6.70 -5.84 1.29
C ALA A 31 -7.92 -6.76 1.43
N ARG A 32 -8.33 -7.44 0.35
CA ARG A 32 -9.42 -8.43 0.38
C ARG A 32 -9.10 -9.62 1.27
N ASN A 33 -7.86 -10.12 1.20
CA ASN A 33 -7.42 -11.21 2.06
C ASN A 33 -7.33 -10.78 3.53
N LEU A 34 -6.85 -9.56 3.80
CA LEU A 34 -6.83 -8.99 5.15
C LEU A 34 -8.25 -8.85 5.72
N TRP A 35 -9.14 -8.26 4.92
CA TRP A 35 -10.51 -8.01 5.31
C TRP A 35 -11.27 -9.31 5.60
N ALA A 36 -11.09 -10.33 4.76
CA ALA A 36 -11.69 -11.65 4.98
C ALA A 36 -11.23 -12.29 6.31
N GLN A 37 -9.96 -12.14 6.70
CA GLN A 37 -9.46 -12.63 7.99
C GLN A 37 -10.12 -11.91 9.17
N LEU A 38 -10.22 -10.57 9.09
CA LEU A 38 -10.84 -9.74 10.12
C LEU A 38 -12.34 -9.99 10.27
N LEU A 39 -13.04 -10.32 9.17
CA LEU A 39 -14.46 -10.67 9.22
C LEU A 39 -14.71 -12.08 9.74
N THR A 40 -13.92 -13.06 9.30
CA THR A 40 -14.14 -14.47 9.67
C THR A 40 -13.73 -14.77 11.12
N GLU A 41 -12.76 -14.04 11.67
CA GLU A 41 -12.25 -14.23 13.03
C GLU A 41 -11.81 -15.68 13.35
N ASN A 42 -11.10 -16.32 12.41
CA ASN A 42 -10.71 -17.73 12.51
C ASN A 42 -10.07 -18.07 13.86
N THR A 43 -10.69 -19.00 14.59
CA THR A 43 -10.25 -19.35 15.94
C THR A 43 -8.89 -20.05 15.92
N THR A 44 -8.07 -19.74 16.93
CA THR A 44 -6.85 -20.49 17.22
C THR A 44 -7.03 -21.25 18.53
N PRO A 45 -6.46 -22.45 18.69
CA PRO A 45 -6.59 -23.22 19.94
C PRO A 45 -5.84 -22.56 21.11
N TYR A 46 -4.84 -21.71 20.83
CA TYR A 46 -3.93 -21.13 21.83
C TYR A 46 -4.42 -19.80 22.40
N TYR A 47 -5.19 -19.02 21.64
CA TYR A 47 -5.66 -17.70 22.07
C TYR A 47 -7.19 -17.63 21.95
N LYS A 48 -7.89 -17.92 23.04
CA LYS A 48 -9.36 -18.06 23.03
C LYS A 48 -10.09 -16.75 22.66
N ASP A 49 -9.59 -15.62 23.15
CA ASP A 49 -10.21 -14.30 22.94
C ASP A 49 -9.69 -13.57 21.69
N TYR A 50 -8.77 -14.20 20.95
CA TYR A 50 -8.10 -13.60 19.80
C TYR A 50 -8.16 -14.51 18.58
N PHE A 51 -7.90 -13.93 17.42
CA PHE A 51 -7.61 -14.65 16.19
C PHE A 51 -6.34 -14.12 15.55
N LEU A 52 -5.70 -14.97 14.75
CA LEU A 52 -4.49 -14.60 14.03
C LEU A 52 -4.86 -13.91 12.72
N VAL A 53 -4.21 -12.78 12.47
CA VAL A 53 -4.27 -12.06 11.20
C VAL A 53 -2.86 -11.96 10.65
N SER A 54 -2.69 -12.28 9.36
CA SER A 54 -1.46 -12.02 8.62
C SER A 54 -1.71 -11.05 7.48
N TYR A 55 -0.72 -10.21 7.23
CA TYR A 55 -0.70 -9.33 6.07
C TYR A 55 0.67 -9.40 5.42
N ASP A 56 0.64 -9.64 4.11
CA ASP A 56 1.80 -9.86 3.29
C ASP A 56 1.85 -8.79 2.19
N GLN A 57 3.00 -8.13 2.06
CA GLN A 57 3.32 -7.36 0.85
C GLN A 57 4.55 -7.96 0.18
N PHE A 58 4.43 -8.24 -1.11
CA PHE A 58 5.50 -8.80 -1.93
C PHE A 58 5.92 -7.82 -3.01
N MET A 59 7.22 -7.75 -3.30
CA MET A 59 7.75 -7.16 -4.52
C MET A 59 8.71 -8.13 -5.20
N GLY A 60 8.63 -8.18 -6.51
CA GLY A 60 9.56 -8.94 -7.34
C GLY A 60 9.25 -8.77 -8.81
N LYS A 61 10.29 -8.57 -9.62
CA LYS A 61 10.27 -8.91 -11.04
C LYS A 61 11.00 -10.25 -11.18
N PHE A 62 10.43 -11.18 -11.93
CA PHE A 62 10.96 -12.55 -12.13
C PHE A 62 11.01 -13.39 -10.83
N PHE A 63 12.01 -14.26 -10.71
CA PHE A 63 12.10 -15.37 -9.73
C PHE A 63 12.44 -14.96 -8.29
N ILE A 64 12.63 -13.68 -8.00
CA ILE A 64 12.96 -13.18 -6.66
C ILE A 64 11.78 -12.37 -6.15
N LYS A 65 11.02 -12.94 -5.20
CA LYS A 65 9.95 -12.26 -4.46
C LYS A 65 10.47 -11.95 -3.06
N MET A 66 10.67 -10.68 -2.77
CA MET A 66 10.88 -10.22 -1.39
C MET A 66 9.51 -9.94 -0.78
N GLY A 67 9.20 -10.61 0.32
CA GLY A 67 7.96 -10.42 1.07
C GLY A 67 8.25 -9.89 2.46
N VAL A 68 7.48 -8.91 2.91
CA VAL A 68 7.34 -8.64 4.34
C VAL A 68 6.00 -9.21 4.78
N THR A 69 6.07 -10.16 5.70
CA THR A 69 4.93 -10.75 6.37
C THR A 69 4.96 -10.31 7.82
N SER A 70 3.83 -9.82 8.31
CA SER A 70 3.64 -9.62 9.74
C SER A 70 2.37 -10.32 10.18
N CYS A 71 2.39 -10.76 11.44
CA CYS A 71 1.28 -11.43 12.09
C CYS A 71 0.84 -10.63 13.31
N TRP A 72 -0.45 -10.67 13.60
CA TRP A 72 -1.05 -10.01 14.77
C TRP A 72 -2.10 -10.89 15.39
N LEU A 73 -2.24 -10.82 16.70
CA LEU A 73 -3.44 -11.25 17.40
C LEU A 73 -4.41 -10.08 17.42
N VAL A 74 -5.63 -10.31 16.97
CA VAL A 74 -6.72 -9.33 17.02
C VAL A 74 -7.82 -9.88 17.94
N LYS A 75 -8.31 -9.07 18.86
CA LYS A 75 -9.40 -9.43 19.77
C LYS A 75 -10.67 -9.75 18.98
N LYS A 76 -11.41 -10.76 19.41
CA LYS A 76 -12.68 -11.17 18.76
C LYS A 76 -13.82 -10.20 19.07
N GLY A 77 -14.85 -10.23 18.21
CA GLY A 77 -16.11 -9.52 18.44
C GLY A 77 -16.01 -8.00 18.33
N LEU A 78 -14.96 -7.48 17.68
CA LEU A 78 -14.81 -6.04 17.45
C LEU A 78 -15.86 -5.54 16.44
N ARG A 79 -16.24 -4.27 16.57
CA ARG A 79 -17.13 -3.64 15.60
C ARG A 79 -16.44 -3.56 14.24
N GLU A 80 -17.23 -3.54 13.17
CA GLU A 80 -16.69 -3.45 11.82
C GLU A 80 -15.83 -2.18 11.62
N GLU A 81 -16.24 -1.05 12.21
CA GLU A 81 -15.48 0.21 12.17
C GLU A 81 -14.08 0.08 12.80
N ASP A 82 -13.98 -0.64 13.93
CA ASP A 82 -12.70 -0.91 14.59
C ASP A 82 -11.84 -1.83 13.70
N LYS A 83 -12.44 -2.86 13.10
CA LYS A 83 -11.76 -3.75 12.13
C LYS A 83 -11.25 -2.98 10.91
N LYS A 84 -12.01 -2.04 10.37
CA LYS A 84 -11.60 -1.17 9.24
C LYS A 84 -10.37 -0.34 9.60
N SER A 85 -10.40 0.26 10.79
CA SER A 85 -9.29 1.06 11.32
C SER A 85 -8.03 0.20 11.55
N ILE A 86 -8.21 -1.01 12.08
CA ILE A 86 -7.13 -1.99 12.28
C ILE A 86 -6.54 -2.42 10.94
N ALA A 87 -7.39 -2.74 9.96
CA ALA A 87 -6.97 -3.11 8.61
C ALA A 87 -6.12 -2.01 7.96
N LEU A 88 -6.57 -0.75 8.03
CA LEU A 88 -5.84 0.39 7.48
C LEU A 88 -4.47 0.53 8.15
N SER A 89 -4.40 0.33 9.45
CA SER A 89 -3.16 0.43 10.23
C SER A 89 -2.18 -0.68 9.86
N MET A 90 -2.64 -1.92 9.69
CA MET A 90 -1.81 -3.04 9.25
C MET A 90 -1.27 -2.82 7.84
N MET A 91 -2.12 -2.38 6.90
CA MET A 91 -1.72 -2.04 5.53
C MET A 91 -0.65 -0.94 5.52
N PHE A 92 -0.91 0.17 6.21
CA PHE A 92 0.01 1.31 6.27
C PHE A 92 1.33 0.94 6.96
N TYR A 93 1.26 0.18 8.06
CA TYR A 93 2.43 -0.32 8.78
C TYR A 93 3.33 -1.18 7.89
N ILE A 94 2.76 -2.13 7.15
CA ILE A 94 3.56 -2.99 6.28
C ILE A 94 4.09 -2.25 5.07
N SER A 95 3.32 -1.34 4.46
CA SER A 95 3.83 -0.48 3.38
C SER A 95 5.01 0.39 3.80
N THR A 96 5.02 0.90 5.03
CA THR A 96 6.15 1.70 5.55
C THR A 96 7.36 0.86 5.97
N LEU A 97 7.14 -0.35 6.52
CA LEU A 97 8.22 -1.30 6.79
C LEU A 97 8.90 -1.77 5.50
N PHE A 98 8.10 -2.19 4.53
CA PHE A 98 8.57 -2.71 3.24
C PHE A 98 9.53 -1.73 2.55
N GLU A 99 9.23 -0.45 2.68
CA GLU A 99 10.06 0.66 2.24
C GLU A 99 11.40 0.78 2.95
N THR A 100 11.38 0.66 4.27
CA THR A 100 12.59 0.76 5.09
C THR A 100 13.54 -0.40 4.79
N HIS A 101 13.01 -1.60 4.56
CA HIS A 101 13.82 -2.76 4.18
C HIS A 101 14.43 -2.63 2.77
N GLN A 102 13.66 -2.15 1.79
CA GLN A 102 14.18 -1.87 0.45
C GLN A 102 15.27 -0.80 0.46
N GLY A 103 15.08 0.28 1.22
CA GLY A 103 16.10 1.32 1.39
C GLY A 103 17.42 0.75 1.90
N ARG A 104 17.38 -0.08 2.96
CA ARG A 104 18.58 -0.71 3.54
C ARG A 104 19.29 -1.66 2.58
N PHE A 105 18.55 -2.39 1.75
CA PHE A 105 19.11 -3.30 0.75
C PHE A 105 19.76 -2.58 -0.44
N LEU A 106 19.20 -1.44 -0.89
CA LEU A 106 19.83 -0.62 -1.93
C LEU A 106 21.19 -0.05 -1.47
N PHE A 107 21.37 0.19 -0.18
CA PHE A 107 22.67 0.59 0.39
C PHE A 107 23.67 -0.57 0.57
N SER A 108 23.24 -1.85 0.50
CA SER A 108 24.14 -3.00 0.66
C SER A 108 24.82 -3.49 -0.64
N GLY A 109 24.73 -2.72 -1.73
CA GLY A 109 25.57 -2.88 -2.93
C GLY A 109 25.29 -4.09 -3.83
N LEU A 110 24.28 -4.93 -3.53
CA LEU A 110 24.06 -6.20 -4.24
C LEU A 110 23.02 -6.16 -5.37
N SER A 111 22.27 -5.05 -5.55
CA SER A 111 21.39 -4.89 -6.71
C SER A 111 21.30 -3.42 -7.13
N GLY A 112 21.95 -3.05 -8.24
CA GLY A 112 21.74 -1.76 -8.91
C GLY A 112 20.37 -1.65 -9.62
N SER A 113 19.33 -2.31 -9.10
CA SER A 113 17.99 -2.25 -9.66
C SER A 113 17.22 -1.13 -8.98
N ASP A 114 16.88 -0.14 -9.78
CA ASP A 114 16.18 1.08 -9.40
C ASP A 114 14.67 0.75 -9.19
N SER A 115 14.39 -0.17 -8.26
CA SER A 115 13.09 -0.80 -8.01
C SER A 115 12.50 -0.46 -6.65
N GLY A 116 13.07 0.51 -5.94
CA GLY A 116 12.56 0.95 -4.64
C GLY A 116 11.13 1.49 -4.74
N PHE A 117 10.33 1.34 -3.68
CA PHE A 117 8.95 1.85 -3.57
C PHE A 117 8.85 3.26 -4.14
N SER A 118 7.87 3.46 -5.00
CA SER A 118 7.68 4.68 -5.73
C SER A 118 6.59 5.52 -5.07
N GLY A 119 6.52 6.80 -5.42
CA GLY A 119 5.64 7.76 -4.75
C GLY A 119 4.16 7.41 -4.84
N GLU A 120 3.78 6.62 -5.85
CA GLU A 120 2.44 6.09 -6.11
C GLU A 120 2.09 4.86 -5.28
N ASP A 121 3.05 4.06 -4.82
CA ASP A 121 2.77 2.70 -4.34
C ASP A 121 1.82 2.69 -3.13
N LEU A 122 2.13 3.51 -2.12
CA LEU A 122 1.29 3.65 -0.93
C LEU A 122 -0.14 4.10 -1.27
N ILE A 123 -0.26 5.09 -2.15
CA ILE A 123 -1.56 5.68 -2.52
C ILE A 123 -2.35 4.72 -3.41
N SER A 124 -1.67 3.94 -4.25
CA SER A 124 -2.27 2.90 -5.08
C SER A 124 -2.81 1.76 -4.20
N ASN A 125 -2.02 1.30 -3.23
CA ASN A 125 -2.47 0.30 -2.24
C ASN A 125 -3.66 0.83 -1.43
N LEU A 126 -3.63 2.11 -1.03
CA LEU A 126 -4.74 2.76 -0.32
C LEU A 126 -6.02 2.79 -1.17
N LEU A 127 -5.93 3.12 -2.46
CA LEU A 127 -7.06 3.09 -3.38
C LEU A 127 -7.65 1.67 -3.49
N GLY A 128 -6.78 0.66 -3.61
CA GLY A 128 -7.17 -0.75 -3.62
C GLY A 128 -7.85 -1.18 -2.31
N PHE A 129 -7.30 -0.78 -1.17
CA PHE A 129 -7.88 -0.99 0.16
C PHE A 129 -9.31 -0.45 0.26
N TYR A 130 -9.49 0.81 -0.15
CA TYR A 130 -10.79 1.46 -0.13
C TYR A 130 -11.80 0.83 -1.09
N SER A 131 -11.35 0.38 -2.26
CA SER A 131 -12.20 -0.35 -3.22
C SER A 131 -12.80 -1.64 -2.67
N VAL A 132 -12.11 -2.27 -1.71
CA VAL A 132 -12.53 -3.52 -1.07
C VAL A 132 -13.40 -3.26 0.16
N ILE A 133 -12.98 -2.33 1.01
CA ILE A 133 -13.56 -2.17 2.35
C ILE A 133 -14.76 -1.22 2.36
N GLU A 134 -14.76 -0.22 1.46
CA GLU A 134 -15.91 0.65 1.23
C GLU A 134 -16.20 0.75 -0.27
N PRO A 135 -16.73 -0.32 -0.90
CA PRO A 135 -16.87 -0.42 -2.35
C PRO A 135 -17.68 0.74 -2.94
N ARG A 136 -17.07 1.47 -3.88
CA ARG A 136 -17.70 2.50 -4.72
C ARG A 136 -16.87 2.69 -5.98
N ASP A 137 -17.38 3.48 -6.92
CA ASP A 137 -16.65 3.85 -8.13
C ASP A 137 -15.57 4.91 -7.84
N TYR A 138 -14.45 4.47 -7.28
CA TYR A 138 -13.31 5.35 -7.00
C TYR A 138 -12.64 5.87 -8.26
N TRP A 139 -12.71 5.16 -9.39
CA TRP A 139 -12.08 5.59 -10.64
C TRP A 139 -12.71 6.87 -11.18
N SER A 140 -14.03 7.01 -11.06
CA SER A 140 -14.71 8.27 -11.38
C SER A 140 -14.35 9.40 -10.40
N LEU A 141 -14.12 9.09 -9.13
CA LEU A 141 -13.82 10.08 -8.09
C LEU A 141 -12.41 10.67 -8.21
N ILE A 142 -11.41 9.87 -8.57
CA ILE A 142 -10.01 10.31 -8.62
C ILE A 142 -9.68 11.17 -9.85
N LYS A 143 -10.57 11.17 -10.86
CA LYS A 143 -10.46 11.94 -12.11
C LYS A 143 -9.15 11.65 -12.87
N PRO A 144 -9.03 10.48 -13.50
CA PRO A 144 -7.91 10.16 -14.39
C PRO A 144 -7.79 11.18 -15.53
N VAL A 145 -6.56 11.54 -15.86
CA VAL A 145 -6.28 12.40 -17.02
C VAL A 145 -5.90 11.56 -18.26
N PRO A 146 -5.99 12.11 -19.48
CA PRO A 146 -5.50 11.44 -20.68
C PRO A 146 -4.02 11.06 -20.60
N ALA A 147 -3.64 9.98 -21.29
CA ALA A 147 -2.26 9.47 -21.29
C ALA A 147 -1.25 10.53 -21.77
N GLU A 148 -1.63 11.38 -22.72
CA GLU A 148 -0.81 12.49 -23.22
C GLU A 148 -0.45 13.49 -22.12
N THR A 149 -1.44 13.86 -21.28
CA THR A 149 -1.22 14.72 -20.12
C THR A 149 -0.32 14.03 -19.09
N ALA A 150 -0.55 12.75 -18.81
CA ALA A 150 0.31 11.99 -17.91
C ALA A 150 1.76 11.91 -18.41
N LEU A 151 1.97 11.62 -19.69
CA LEU A 151 3.30 11.59 -20.31
C LEU A 151 4.00 12.95 -20.20
N ARG A 152 3.29 14.04 -20.48
CA ARG A 152 3.82 15.40 -20.34
C ARG A 152 4.27 15.71 -18.91
N ILE A 153 3.45 15.36 -17.92
CA ILE A 153 3.80 15.51 -16.50
C ILE A 153 5.06 14.71 -16.17
N ARG A 154 5.11 13.43 -16.57
CA ARG A 154 6.29 12.58 -16.35
C ARG A 154 7.55 13.15 -17.00
N ASP A 155 7.44 13.65 -18.22
CA ASP A 155 8.59 14.13 -18.98
C ASP A 155 9.17 15.41 -18.39
N HIS A 156 8.31 16.25 -17.79
CA HIS A 156 8.73 17.47 -17.11
C HIS A 156 9.34 17.18 -15.72
N TYR A 157 8.67 16.40 -14.88
CA TYR A 157 9.12 16.16 -13.49
C TYR A 157 10.06 14.96 -13.30
N GLY A 158 10.19 14.12 -14.32
CA GLY A 158 10.97 12.90 -14.29
C GLY A 158 10.17 11.65 -13.88
N PRO A 159 10.85 10.49 -13.77
CA PRO A 159 10.19 9.22 -13.43
C PRO A 159 9.59 9.25 -12.02
N VAL A 160 8.43 8.61 -11.84
CA VAL A 160 7.70 8.62 -10.56
C VAL A 160 8.54 8.07 -9.41
N GLY A 161 9.41 7.08 -9.69
CA GLY A 161 10.32 6.47 -8.71
C GLY A 161 11.30 7.42 -8.02
N LYS A 162 11.54 8.61 -8.62
CA LYS A 162 12.32 9.71 -8.03
C LYS A 162 11.66 10.28 -6.78
N TYR A 163 10.34 10.22 -6.71
CA TYR A 163 9.54 10.78 -5.62
C TYR A 163 9.16 9.67 -4.67
N LYS A 164 9.65 9.70 -3.44
CA LYS A 164 9.27 8.73 -2.40
C LYS A 164 8.08 9.25 -1.61
N ASN A 165 7.22 8.34 -1.15
CA ASN A 165 6.09 8.69 -0.30
C ASN A 165 5.95 7.73 0.87
N ARG A 166 5.85 8.26 2.09
CA ARG A 166 5.69 7.49 3.33
C ARG A 166 4.52 7.99 4.17
N GLU A 167 3.71 8.86 3.59
CA GLU A 167 2.57 9.47 4.24
C GLU A 167 1.32 9.13 3.43
N LEU A 168 0.18 9.05 4.10
CA LEU A 168 -1.14 9.02 3.45
C LEU A 168 -1.49 10.41 2.88
N ARG A 169 -0.59 10.95 2.07
CA ARG A 169 -0.66 12.26 1.40
C ARG A 169 -0.09 12.11 0.00
N PRO A 170 -0.91 12.13 -1.06
CA PRO A 170 -0.43 11.94 -2.43
C PRO A 170 0.46 13.09 -2.89
N TRP A 171 1.45 12.76 -3.73
CA TRP A 171 2.16 13.75 -4.52
C TRP A 171 1.30 14.22 -5.68
N ILE A 172 1.16 15.53 -5.80
CA ILE A 172 0.51 16.21 -6.93
C ILE A 172 1.59 16.90 -7.75
N PHE A 173 1.50 16.69 -9.05
CA PHE A 173 2.36 17.23 -10.09
C PHE A 173 1.52 18.13 -11.00
N PRO A 174 1.62 19.46 -10.84
CA PRO A 174 0.86 20.40 -11.67
C PRO A 174 1.18 20.22 -13.15
N ASP A 175 0.19 20.37 -14.02
CA ASP A 175 0.45 20.26 -15.46
C ASP A 175 1.40 21.37 -15.92
N PRO A 176 2.57 21.05 -16.49
CA PRO A 176 3.53 22.07 -16.92
C PRO A 176 3.02 22.93 -18.09
N GLN A 177 1.94 22.55 -18.79
CA GLN A 177 1.29 23.44 -19.75
C GLN A 177 0.49 24.56 -19.07
N GLU A 178 -0.11 24.29 -17.92
CA GLU A 178 -0.91 25.26 -17.17
C GLU A 178 -0.05 26.05 -16.18
N SER A 179 0.98 25.41 -15.61
CA SER A 179 1.86 26.00 -14.60
C SER A 179 3.30 25.53 -14.78
N PRO A 180 4.05 26.11 -15.74
CA PRO A 180 5.38 25.63 -16.14
C PRO A 180 6.45 25.63 -15.05
N ASN A 181 6.29 26.49 -14.04
CA ASN A 181 7.26 26.69 -12.95
C ASN A 181 6.78 26.09 -11.61
N ALA A 182 5.63 25.41 -11.61
CA ALA A 182 5.12 24.83 -10.38
C ALA A 182 5.96 23.62 -9.97
N ILE A 183 6.11 23.43 -8.66
CA ILE A 183 6.86 22.31 -8.09
C ILE A 183 5.88 21.24 -7.59
N PRO A 184 6.23 19.95 -7.63
CA PRO A 184 5.43 18.90 -7.02
C PRO A 184 5.22 19.16 -5.52
N PHE A 185 4.04 18.85 -4.99
CA PHE A 185 3.71 19.04 -3.58
C PHE A 185 2.82 17.92 -3.04
N LYS A 186 2.75 17.78 -1.71
CA LYS A 186 1.86 16.80 -1.05
C LYS A 186 0.50 17.40 -0.71
N LYS A 187 -0.57 16.72 -1.10
CA LYS A 187 -1.96 17.11 -0.80
C LYS A 187 -2.53 16.21 0.33
N ASN A 188 -3.52 16.72 1.07
CA ASN A 188 -4.30 15.86 1.97
C ASN A 188 -5.21 14.93 1.15
N LEU A 189 -5.55 13.76 1.71
CA LEU A 189 -6.46 12.86 1.04
C LEU A 189 -7.85 13.50 0.86
N PRO A 190 -8.51 13.24 -0.29
CA PRO A 190 -9.89 13.63 -0.46
C PRO A 190 -10.77 12.88 0.55
N HIS A 191 -11.91 13.46 0.92
CA HIS A 191 -12.78 12.94 1.98
C HIS A 191 -13.14 11.45 1.77
N TYR A 192 -13.40 11.03 0.53
CA TYR A 192 -13.77 9.66 0.20
C TYR A 192 -12.63 8.63 0.37
N LEU A 193 -11.38 9.06 0.58
CA LEU A 193 -10.23 8.22 0.96
C LEU A 193 -9.74 8.54 2.38
N ASN A 194 -10.56 9.20 3.20
CA ASN A 194 -10.22 9.59 4.56
C ASN A 194 -11.37 9.29 5.56
N THR A 195 -12.33 8.45 5.18
CA THR A 195 -13.45 8.03 6.03
C THR A 195 -13.05 7.03 7.11
N ILE A 196 -11.92 6.32 6.92
CA ILE A 196 -11.38 5.35 7.87
C ILE A 196 -10.12 5.97 8.45
N GLN A 197 -10.08 6.08 9.77
CA GLN A 197 -8.90 6.58 10.47
C GLN A 197 -8.02 5.42 10.92
N PRO A 198 -6.69 5.56 10.92
CA PRO A 198 -5.81 4.55 11.51
C PRO A 198 -6.24 4.27 12.95
N PHE A 199 -6.25 2.99 13.29
CA PHE A 199 -6.50 2.52 14.64
C PHE A 199 -5.46 3.08 15.59
N ASN A 200 -5.92 3.92 16.51
CA ASN A 200 -5.08 4.52 17.52
C ASN A 200 -5.17 3.64 18.78
N SER A 201 -4.20 2.76 18.97
CA SER A 201 -4.17 1.84 20.10
C SER A 201 -3.67 2.55 21.37
N TYR A 202 -4.53 3.32 22.02
CA TYR A 202 -4.28 3.64 23.44
C TYR A 202 -4.60 2.45 24.36
N GLU A 203 -5.26 1.41 23.84
CA GLU A 203 -5.65 0.21 24.58
C GLU A 203 -4.72 -0.98 24.25
N ASN A 204 -3.88 -1.31 25.23
CA ASN A 204 -2.93 -2.43 25.20
C ASN A 204 -3.64 -3.78 25.38
N ASP A 205 -4.53 -4.18 24.46
CA ASP A 205 -5.10 -5.53 24.38
C ASP A 205 -5.91 -5.81 23.10
N ILE A 206 -6.23 -4.80 22.28
CA ILE A 206 -7.09 -5.02 21.09
C ILE A 206 -6.31 -5.66 19.93
N VAL A 207 -5.10 -5.16 19.67
CA VAL A 207 -4.20 -5.68 18.62
C VAL A 207 -2.82 -5.90 19.21
N ILE A 208 -2.38 -7.15 19.25
CA ILE A 208 -1.06 -7.51 19.74
C ILE A 208 -0.23 -7.93 18.52
N LYS A 209 0.77 -7.12 18.21
CA LYS A 209 1.71 -7.44 17.15
C LYS A 209 2.59 -8.63 17.55
N LEU A 210 2.63 -9.66 16.70
CA LEU A 210 3.57 -10.77 16.81
C LEU A 210 4.84 -10.47 16.00
N ASN A 211 5.85 -11.34 16.10
CA ASN A 211 7.11 -11.16 15.39
C ASN A 211 6.89 -10.93 13.88
N VAL A 212 7.67 -10.00 13.32
CA VAL A 212 7.77 -9.80 11.88
C VAL A 212 8.79 -10.80 11.37
N THR A 213 8.42 -11.58 10.36
CA THR A 213 9.40 -12.40 9.64
C THR A 213 9.77 -11.69 8.35
N ASP A 214 11.01 -11.23 8.25
CA ASP A 214 11.64 -10.82 7.01
C ASP A 214 12.43 -12.00 6.44
N GLY A 215 12.23 -12.32 5.16
CA GLY A 215 12.85 -13.50 4.57
C GLY A 215 12.93 -13.48 3.05
N TRP A 216 14.00 -14.09 2.53
CA TRP A 216 14.16 -14.42 1.12
C TRP A 216 13.73 -15.88 0.91
N GLY A 217 12.68 -16.13 0.11
CA GLY A 217 12.31 -17.52 -0.23
C GLY A 217 10.89 -17.74 -0.74
N PHE A 218 10.68 -18.89 -1.39
CA PHE A 218 9.45 -19.33 -2.04
C PHE A 218 8.36 -19.87 -1.08
N ARG A 219 8.54 -19.78 0.24
CA ARG A 219 7.72 -20.52 1.20
C ARG A 219 6.98 -19.56 2.12
N LYS A 220 5.64 -19.66 2.14
CA LYS A 220 4.81 -19.08 3.20
C LYS A 220 5.34 -19.61 4.53
N TRP A 221 5.83 -18.73 5.38
CA TRP A 221 6.16 -19.06 6.76
C TRP A 221 4.84 -19.41 7.47
N ASN A 222 4.81 -20.59 8.12
CA ASN A 222 3.72 -20.99 8.97
C ASN A 222 4.18 -20.82 10.43
N PRO A 223 3.62 -19.86 11.20
CA PRO A 223 3.96 -19.66 12.61
C PRO A 223 3.75 -20.90 13.49
N PHE A 224 3.05 -21.93 12.98
CA PHE A 224 2.75 -23.18 13.67
C PHE A 224 3.53 -24.39 13.12
N ALA A 225 4.51 -24.20 12.22
CA ALA A 225 5.26 -25.34 11.67
C ALA A 225 6.28 -25.94 12.67
N ASP A 226 6.69 -25.18 13.69
CA ASP A 226 7.75 -25.58 14.62
C ASP A 226 7.32 -25.50 16.11
N LYS A 227 6.06 -25.84 16.44
CA LYS A 227 5.62 -26.15 17.82
C LYS A 227 4.48 -27.17 17.86
#